data_AF-A0A1C0YQ20-F1
#
_entry.id   AF-A0A1C0YQ20-F1
#
_cell.length_a   1.000
_cell.length_b   1.000
_cell.length_c   1.000
_cell.angle_alpha   90.00
_cell.angle_beta   90.00
_cell.angle_gamma   90.00
#
_symmetry.space_group_name_H-M   'P 1'
#
loop_
_entity.id
_entity.type
_entity.pdbx_description
1 polymer ?
#
loop_
_entity_poly.entity_id
_entity_poly.type
_entity_poly.pdbx_seq_one_letter_code
_entity_poly.pdbx_strand_id
1 'polypeptide(L)'
;MPTIYEQLQEVLAGREGELVYAGDVKALLAEKYGTNTGSVMLSDYCYNRYNNGIAFTKHLFQYIDRNTYKYLGEHANYTGLIFHKQQGEAAERIVGEWIGGVKYMKGDGISKAQVEQLYTYYQDILRYELHVLQTKPTELRHLLGRIGEFLCVLQTDGQLALNVNEPGYDVIGANGRKISVKTTAQASGFIPINRNTFHLCDDLFIVQYKNEAFHVVYFGDKEHIVEHCRAYDKTYELDVSKLNKLTM
;
A
#
# COMPACT_ATOMS: atom_id res chain seq x y z
N MET A 1 41.38 -4.21 4.30
CA MET A 1 40.59 -3.88 3.10
C MET A 1 39.21 -3.44 3.55
N PRO A 2 38.62 -2.40 2.95
CA PRO A 2 37.26 -1.97 3.29
C PRO A 2 36.27 -3.11 3.03
N THR A 3 35.28 -3.24 3.91
CA THR A 3 34.16 -4.15 3.76
C THR A 3 33.31 -3.77 2.55
N ILE A 4 32.52 -4.71 2.00
CA ILE A 4 31.60 -4.41 0.87
C ILE A 4 30.69 -3.22 1.19
N TYR A 5 30.26 -3.09 2.44
CA TYR A 5 29.44 -1.97 2.91
C TYR A 5 30.16 -0.62 2.77
N GLU A 6 31.39 -0.52 3.28
CA GLU A 6 32.19 0.72 3.20
C GLU A 6 32.53 1.04 1.74
N GLN A 7 32.81 0.03 0.93
CA GLN A 7 33.04 0.21 -0.50
C GLN A 7 31.81 0.78 -1.21
N LEU A 8 30.60 0.30 -0.89
CA LEU A 8 29.34 0.81 -1.45
C LEU A 8 29.14 2.29 -1.10
N GLN A 9 29.39 2.67 0.17
CA GLN A 9 29.29 4.06 0.60
C GLN A 9 30.27 4.96 -0.16
N GLU A 10 31.53 4.52 -0.33
CA GLU A 10 32.54 5.32 -1.00
C GLU A 10 32.27 5.48 -2.51
N VAL A 11 31.81 4.42 -3.18
CA VAL A 11 31.57 4.44 -4.63
C VAL A 11 30.29 5.21 -4.99
N LEU A 12 29.34 5.29 -4.07
CA LEU A 12 28.06 5.98 -4.26
C LEU A 12 27.96 7.32 -3.54
N ALA A 13 29.03 7.79 -2.90
CA ALA A 13 29.05 9.06 -2.21
C ALA A 13 28.61 10.21 -3.14
N GLY A 14 27.65 11.03 -2.68
CA GLY A 14 27.13 12.17 -3.43
C GLY A 14 26.06 11.82 -4.47
N ARG A 15 25.61 10.56 -4.52
CA ARG A 15 24.55 10.08 -5.43
C ARG A 15 23.22 9.86 -4.72
N GLU A 16 23.03 10.43 -3.53
CA GLU A 16 21.82 10.26 -2.74
C GLU A 16 20.59 10.70 -3.52
N GLY A 17 19.57 9.84 -3.57
CA GLY A 17 18.35 10.04 -4.34
C GLY A 17 18.39 9.44 -5.75
N GLU A 18 19.55 9.05 -6.28
CA GLU A 18 19.65 8.46 -7.62
C GLU A 18 19.12 7.01 -7.67
N LEU A 19 18.57 6.66 -8.83
CA LEU A 19 18.38 5.26 -9.20
C LEU A 19 19.72 4.67 -9.62
N VAL A 20 20.03 3.51 -9.06
CA VAL A 20 21.24 2.73 -9.34
C VAL A 20 20.85 1.31 -9.70
N TYR A 21 21.59 0.74 -10.64
CA TYR A 21 21.38 -0.63 -11.10
C TYR A 21 22.42 -1.56 -10.49
N ALA A 22 21.99 -2.74 -10.05
CA ALA A 22 22.88 -3.68 -9.36
C ALA A 22 24.09 -4.09 -10.20
N GLY A 23 23.93 -4.23 -11.53
CA GLY A 23 25.02 -4.55 -12.43
C GLY A 23 26.11 -3.48 -12.43
N ASP A 24 25.71 -2.22 -12.55
CA ASP A 24 26.64 -1.07 -12.61
C ASP A 24 27.40 -0.92 -11.29
N VAL A 25 26.70 -1.01 -10.15
CA VAL A 25 27.33 -0.91 -8.83
C VAL A 25 28.34 -2.05 -8.62
N LYS A 26 27.99 -3.28 -9.03
CA LYS A 26 28.91 -4.43 -8.97
C LYS A 26 30.14 -4.23 -9.85
N ALA A 27 29.97 -3.68 -11.05
CA ALA A 27 31.08 -3.39 -11.95
C ALA A 27 32.04 -2.36 -11.34
N LEU A 28 31.51 -1.26 -10.77
CA LEU A 28 32.31 -0.23 -10.11
C LEU A 28 33.11 -0.80 -8.91
N LEU A 29 32.52 -1.67 -8.11
CA LEU A 29 33.20 -2.32 -6.99
C LEU A 29 34.30 -3.28 -7.45
N ALA A 30 34.04 -4.05 -8.50
CA ALA A 30 35.02 -4.95 -9.09
C ALA A 30 36.21 -4.19 -9.69
N GLU A 31 35.95 -3.08 -10.39
CA GLU A 31 36.97 -2.22 -10.99
C GLU A 31 37.84 -1.54 -9.92
N LYS A 32 37.22 -0.94 -8.89
CA LYS A 32 37.94 -0.15 -7.89
C LYS A 32 38.65 -0.99 -6.82
N TYR A 33 38.05 -2.11 -6.41
CA TYR A 33 38.54 -2.91 -5.27
C TYR A 33 38.85 -4.37 -5.60
N GLY A 34 38.58 -4.85 -6.82
CA GLY A 34 38.69 -6.27 -7.15
C GLY A 34 37.64 -7.14 -6.46
N THR A 35 36.53 -6.55 -6.00
CA THR A 35 35.49 -7.26 -5.24
C THR A 35 34.75 -8.28 -6.12
N ASN A 36 34.57 -9.50 -5.58
CA ASN A 36 33.76 -10.53 -6.23
C ASN A 36 32.29 -10.11 -6.34
N THR A 37 31.81 -9.88 -7.56
CA THR A 37 30.45 -9.41 -7.85
C THR A 37 29.35 -10.38 -7.40
N GLY A 38 29.67 -11.68 -7.29
CA GLY A 38 28.77 -12.70 -6.77
C GLY A 38 28.50 -12.58 -5.27
N SER A 39 29.40 -11.94 -4.52
CA SER A 39 29.26 -11.70 -3.08
C SER A 39 28.55 -10.39 -2.76
N VAL A 40 28.25 -9.56 -3.77
CA VAL A 40 27.61 -8.26 -3.59
C VAL A 40 26.10 -8.40 -3.77
N MET A 41 25.35 -8.25 -2.68
CA MET A 41 23.89 -8.31 -2.66
C MET A 41 23.33 -6.99 -2.16
N LEU A 42 22.95 -6.07 -3.07
CA LEU A 42 22.42 -4.75 -2.67
C LEU A 42 21.14 -4.85 -1.84
N SER A 43 20.35 -5.90 -2.05
CA SER A 43 19.16 -6.23 -1.25
C SER A 43 19.44 -6.37 0.23
N ASP A 44 20.67 -6.70 0.61
CA ASP A 44 21.09 -6.88 2.00
C ASP A 44 21.26 -5.55 2.75
N TYR A 45 21.35 -4.45 2.02
CA TYR A 45 21.52 -3.11 2.57
C TYR A 45 20.30 -2.23 2.29
N CYS A 46 19.10 -2.81 2.20
CA CYS A 46 17.88 -2.07 1.89
C CYS A 46 17.12 -1.64 3.15
N TYR A 47 16.59 -0.41 3.17
CA TYR A 47 15.67 0.04 4.21
C TYR A 47 14.35 -0.73 4.17
N ASN A 48 13.82 -1.01 2.99
CA ASN A 48 12.50 -1.62 2.78
C ASN A 48 12.54 -3.13 2.51
N ARG A 49 13.68 -3.81 2.68
CA ARG A 49 13.79 -5.26 2.45
C ARG A 49 14.55 -5.94 3.56
N TYR A 50 13.92 -6.90 4.21
CA TYR A 50 14.48 -7.71 5.28
C TYR A 50 14.81 -9.12 4.77
N ASN A 51 16.02 -9.58 5.08
CA ASN A 51 16.53 -10.91 4.75
C ASN A 51 17.01 -11.62 6.02
N ASN A 52 16.56 -12.85 6.27
CA ASN A 52 16.94 -13.63 7.47
C ASN A 52 18.46 -13.91 7.60
N GLY A 53 19.21 -13.86 6.49
CA GLY A 53 20.62 -14.27 6.45
C GLY A 53 21.63 -13.24 6.95
N ILE A 54 21.18 -12.03 7.33
CA ILE A 54 22.05 -10.92 7.71
C ILE A 54 21.47 -10.14 8.89
N ALA A 55 22.34 -9.46 9.63
CA ALA A 55 21.90 -8.49 10.61
C ALA A 55 21.28 -7.28 9.90
N PHE A 56 20.01 -7.00 10.20
CA PHE A 56 19.27 -5.87 9.62
C PHE A 56 19.60 -4.55 10.34
N THR A 57 20.87 -4.14 10.27
CA THR A 57 21.42 -2.98 10.97
C THR A 57 22.04 -1.95 10.03
N LYS A 58 22.35 -2.35 8.79
CA LYS A 58 23.03 -1.54 7.78
C LYS A 58 22.09 -1.27 6.60
N HIS A 59 21.93 0.00 6.21
CA HIS A 59 20.93 0.40 5.23
C HIS A 59 21.46 1.55 4.38
N LEU A 60 21.42 1.37 3.06
CA LEU A 60 21.91 2.31 2.04
C LEU A 60 20.89 2.51 0.91
N PHE A 61 20.02 1.54 0.67
CA PHE A 61 19.16 1.49 -0.52
C PHE A 61 17.68 1.43 -0.17
N GLN A 62 16.85 1.95 -1.05
CA GLN A 62 15.47 1.49 -1.19
C GLN A 62 15.41 0.56 -2.40
N TYR A 63 14.92 -0.66 -2.20
CA TYR A 63 14.59 -1.58 -3.28
C TYR A 63 13.42 -1.03 -4.09
N ILE A 64 13.56 -0.93 -5.40
CA ILE A 64 12.51 -0.46 -6.32
C ILE A 64 11.90 -1.65 -7.05
N ASP A 65 12.73 -2.37 -7.80
CA ASP A 65 12.35 -3.59 -8.52
C ASP A 65 13.58 -4.47 -8.80
N ARG A 66 13.41 -5.49 -9.66
CA ARG A 66 14.48 -6.42 -9.97
C ARG A 66 15.68 -5.69 -10.59
N ASN A 67 16.78 -5.68 -9.83
CA ASN A 67 18.07 -5.04 -10.16
C ASN A 67 18.08 -3.52 -10.08
N THR A 68 17.01 -2.87 -9.65
CA THR A 68 16.93 -1.41 -9.52
C THR A 68 16.74 -1.01 -8.06
N TYR A 69 17.55 -0.06 -7.63
CA TYR A 69 17.58 0.45 -6.27
C TYR A 69 17.63 1.97 -6.32
N LYS A 70 17.10 2.64 -5.31
CA LYS A 70 17.37 4.04 -5.06
C LYS A 70 18.43 4.13 -3.97
N TYR A 71 19.54 4.80 -4.22
CA TYR A 71 20.54 5.04 -3.18
C TYR A 71 20.05 6.16 -2.26
N LEU A 72 20.00 5.89 -0.95
CA LEU A 72 19.55 6.83 0.08
C LEU A 72 20.70 7.26 1.00
N GLY A 73 21.77 6.47 1.07
CA GLY A 73 22.83 6.64 2.06
C GLY A 73 22.47 6.06 3.43
N GLU A 74 23.45 6.07 4.32
CA GLU A 74 23.29 5.62 5.69
C GLU A 74 22.57 6.68 6.55
N HIS A 75 21.75 6.24 7.50
CA HIS A 75 20.97 7.11 8.39
C HIS A 75 20.01 8.09 7.67
N ALA A 76 19.54 7.72 6.48
CA ALA A 76 18.52 8.49 5.79
C ALA A 76 17.25 8.58 6.64
N ASN A 77 16.57 9.74 6.58
CA ASN A 77 15.25 9.96 7.18
C ASN A 77 14.14 9.24 6.37
N TYR A 78 14.33 7.95 6.13
CA TYR A 78 13.43 7.13 5.35
C TYR A 78 12.12 6.87 6.10
N THR A 79 11.01 6.88 5.36
CA THR A 79 9.69 6.50 5.85
C THR A 79 9.06 5.55 4.84
N GLY A 80 8.71 4.35 5.28
CA GLY A 80 8.11 3.33 4.43
C GLY A 80 8.08 1.94 5.06
N LEU A 81 7.39 1.01 4.42
CA LEU A 81 7.21 -0.36 4.89
C LEU A 81 8.46 -1.23 4.66
N ILE A 82 8.61 -2.26 5.50
CA ILE A 82 9.70 -3.23 5.41
C ILE A 82 9.11 -4.57 4.99
N PHE A 83 9.56 -5.06 3.84
CA PHE A 83 9.05 -6.28 3.22
C PHE A 83 10.02 -7.44 3.44
N HIS A 84 9.48 -8.63 3.61
CA HIS A 84 10.23 -9.87 3.65
C HIS A 84 9.53 -10.92 2.79
N LYS A 85 10.29 -11.57 1.92
CA LYS A 85 9.83 -12.73 1.16
C LYS A 85 10.63 -13.94 1.59
N GLN A 86 9.99 -14.92 2.25
CA GLN A 86 10.71 -16.16 2.57
C GLN A 86 10.94 -16.99 1.31
N GLN A 87 11.97 -17.82 1.32
CA GLN A 87 12.24 -18.74 0.24
C GLN A 87 11.05 -19.70 0.06
N GLY A 88 10.51 -19.78 -1.16
CA GLY A 88 9.36 -20.61 -1.49
C GLY A 88 8.00 -19.93 -1.30
N GLU A 89 7.92 -18.74 -0.67
CA GLU A 89 6.68 -17.98 -0.61
C GLU A 89 6.40 -17.26 -1.94
N ALA A 90 5.13 -17.22 -2.34
CA ALA A 90 4.70 -16.56 -3.57
C ALA A 90 4.76 -15.02 -3.44
N ALA A 91 4.43 -14.48 -2.28
CA ALA A 91 4.28 -13.05 -2.01
C ALA A 91 5.20 -12.58 -0.88
N GLU A 92 5.46 -11.27 -0.84
CA GLU A 92 6.17 -10.64 0.29
C GLU A 92 5.16 -10.32 1.40
N ARG A 93 5.62 -10.34 2.64
CA ARG A 93 4.87 -9.88 3.82
C ARG A 93 5.52 -8.63 4.41
N ILE A 94 4.71 -7.82 5.06
CA ILE A 94 5.18 -6.67 5.83
C ILE A 94 5.67 -7.18 7.18
N VAL A 95 6.87 -6.78 7.60
CA VAL A 95 7.50 -7.20 8.87
C VAL A 95 7.90 -6.01 9.75
N GLY A 96 7.61 -4.79 9.30
CA GLY A 96 7.93 -3.57 10.01
C GLY A 96 7.77 -2.34 9.13
N GLU A 97 8.20 -1.21 9.67
CA GLU A 97 8.12 0.10 9.04
C GLU A 97 9.25 1.01 9.52
N TRP A 98 9.55 2.02 8.72
CA TRP A 98 10.37 3.16 9.09
C TRP A 98 9.48 4.41 9.17
N ILE A 99 9.71 5.23 10.19
CA ILE A 99 9.06 6.53 10.34
C ILE A 99 10.15 7.55 10.66
N GLY A 100 10.46 8.42 9.69
CA GLY A 100 11.44 9.49 9.86
C GLY A 100 12.84 9.00 10.25
N GLY A 101 13.29 7.88 9.67
CA GLY A 101 14.58 7.27 10.03
C GLY A 101 14.56 6.41 11.30
N VAL A 102 13.41 6.27 11.97
CA VAL A 102 13.25 5.37 13.12
C VAL A 102 12.59 4.07 12.67
N LYS A 103 13.23 2.94 12.96
CA LYS A 103 12.78 1.59 12.58
C LYS A 103 11.87 0.98 13.66
N TYR A 104 10.75 0.43 13.24
CA TYR A 104 9.82 -0.34 14.07
C TYR A 104 9.59 -1.72 13.45
N MET A 105 9.92 -2.78 14.18
CA MET A 105 9.63 -4.15 13.77
C MET A 105 8.32 -4.58 14.44
N LYS A 106 7.27 -4.82 13.66
CA LYS A 106 5.97 -5.30 14.16
C LYS A 106 5.41 -6.36 13.20
N GLY A 107 4.76 -7.36 13.79
CA GLY A 107 4.40 -8.61 13.11
C GLY A 107 3.32 -8.48 12.06
N ASP A 108 2.24 -7.74 12.31
CA ASP A 108 1.04 -7.89 11.50
C ASP A 108 0.30 -6.55 11.39
N GLY A 109 0.43 -5.85 10.27
CA GLY A 109 -0.34 -4.63 10.01
C GLY A 109 0.47 -3.45 9.47
N ILE A 110 -0.26 -2.48 8.90
CA ILE A 110 0.26 -1.17 8.50
C ILE A 110 -0.19 -0.17 9.57
N SER A 111 0.73 0.64 10.11
CA SER A 111 0.35 1.65 11.10
C SER A 111 -0.53 2.74 10.48
N LYS A 112 -1.30 3.44 11.31
CA LYS A 112 -2.09 4.59 10.87
C LYS A 112 -1.23 5.64 10.14
N ALA A 113 -0.04 5.93 10.65
CA ALA A 113 0.89 6.88 10.03
C ALA A 113 1.29 6.44 8.60
N GLN A 114 1.52 5.15 8.39
CA GLN A 114 1.78 4.61 7.05
C GLN A 114 0.54 4.65 6.15
N VAL A 115 -0.66 4.40 6.70
CA VAL A 115 -1.91 4.56 5.93
C VAL A 115 -2.13 6.02 5.52
N GLU A 116 -1.85 7.00 6.37
CA GLU A 116 -1.92 8.44 6.03
C GLU A 116 -0.96 8.79 4.89
N GLN A 117 0.26 8.24 4.92
CA GLN A 117 1.24 8.43 3.86
C GLN A 117 0.79 7.76 2.54
N LEU A 118 0.30 6.52 2.60
CA LEU A 118 -0.25 5.81 1.43
C LEU A 118 -1.46 6.54 0.84
N TYR A 119 -2.36 7.05 1.68
CA TYR A 119 -3.49 7.87 1.27
C TYR A 119 -3.02 9.09 0.47
N THR A 120 -2.00 9.80 0.96
CA THR A 120 -1.42 10.96 0.28
C THR A 120 -0.80 10.57 -1.06
N TYR A 121 0.01 9.52 -1.11
CA TYR A 121 0.62 9.07 -2.37
C TYR A 121 -0.41 8.63 -3.41
N TYR A 122 -1.46 7.93 -2.99
CA TYR A 122 -2.51 7.49 -3.90
C TYR A 122 -3.37 8.67 -4.38
N GLN A 123 -3.58 9.69 -3.55
CA GLN A 123 -4.22 10.95 -3.96
C GLN A 123 -3.38 11.70 -5.00
N ASP A 124 -2.05 11.74 -4.85
CA ASP A 124 -1.17 12.35 -5.84
C ASP A 124 -1.21 11.59 -7.18
N ILE A 125 -1.16 10.24 -7.14
CA ILE A 125 -1.31 9.41 -8.34
C ILE A 125 -2.67 9.67 -9.00
N LEU A 126 -3.76 9.69 -8.23
CA LEU A 126 -5.09 9.98 -8.74
C LEU A 126 -5.13 11.35 -9.43
N ARG A 127 -4.51 12.37 -8.82
CA ARG A 127 -4.42 13.71 -9.39
C ARG A 127 -3.67 13.70 -10.72
N TYR A 128 -2.54 12.99 -10.82
CA TYR A 128 -1.80 12.88 -12.07
C TYR A 128 -2.61 12.16 -13.16
N GLU A 129 -3.22 11.03 -12.82
CA GLU A 129 -4.08 10.29 -13.74
C GLU A 129 -5.21 11.15 -14.30
N LEU A 130 -5.92 11.89 -13.43
CA LEU A 130 -7.08 12.69 -13.84
C LEU A 130 -6.69 13.96 -14.61
N HIS A 131 -5.68 14.69 -14.15
CA HIS A 131 -5.44 16.06 -14.63
C HIS A 131 -4.26 16.18 -15.58
N VAL A 132 -3.28 15.28 -15.48
CA VAL A 132 -2.11 15.29 -16.37
C VAL A 132 -2.31 14.28 -17.50
N LEU A 133 -2.74 13.07 -17.18
CA LEU A 133 -2.93 11.99 -18.15
C LEU A 133 -4.35 11.95 -18.73
N GLN A 134 -5.28 12.74 -18.18
CA GLN A 134 -6.66 12.88 -18.65
C GLN A 134 -7.47 11.57 -18.62
N THR A 135 -7.13 10.68 -17.70
CA THR A 135 -7.85 9.42 -17.48
C THR A 135 -9.21 9.71 -16.83
N LYS A 136 -10.27 9.00 -17.26
CA LYS A 136 -11.60 9.15 -16.64
C LYS A 136 -11.64 8.45 -15.28
N PRO A 137 -12.33 8.99 -14.26
CA PRO A 137 -12.47 8.33 -12.95
C PRO A 137 -13.01 6.90 -13.03
N THR A 138 -13.89 6.61 -14.00
CA THR A 138 -14.48 5.28 -14.19
C THR A 138 -13.49 4.21 -14.66
N GLU A 139 -12.32 4.60 -15.17
CA GLU A 139 -11.21 3.70 -15.53
C GLU A 139 -10.26 3.47 -14.34
N LEU A 140 -10.37 4.27 -13.28
CA LEU A 140 -9.49 4.25 -12.10
C LEU A 140 -10.14 3.52 -10.89
N ARG A 141 -11.06 2.58 -11.15
CA ARG A 141 -11.89 1.96 -10.09
C ARG A 141 -11.07 1.33 -8.98
N HIS A 142 -9.96 0.67 -9.32
CA HIS A 142 -9.08 0.04 -8.32
C HIS A 142 -8.34 1.08 -7.46
N LEU A 143 -7.85 2.15 -8.08
CA LEU A 143 -7.18 3.24 -7.37
C LEU A 143 -8.13 3.94 -6.40
N LEU A 144 -9.34 4.27 -6.88
CA LEU A 144 -10.41 4.84 -6.06
C LEU A 144 -10.84 3.89 -4.93
N GLY A 145 -10.96 2.59 -5.22
CA GLY A 145 -11.23 1.55 -4.23
C GLY A 145 -10.22 1.60 -3.08
N ARG A 146 -8.93 1.56 -3.41
CA ARG A 146 -7.85 1.60 -2.42
C ARG A 146 -7.85 2.89 -1.59
N ILE A 147 -8.08 4.05 -2.22
CA ILE A 147 -8.21 5.32 -1.49
C ILE A 147 -9.40 5.29 -0.52
N GLY A 148 -10.52 4.68 -0.92
CA GLY A 148 -11.67 4.47 -0.04
C GLY A 148 -11.36 3.59 1.16
N GLU A 149 -10.56 2.53 0.98
CA GLU A 149 -10.10 1.66 2.08
C GLU A 149 -9.23 2.44 3.07
N PHE A 150 -8.29 3.23 2.56
CA PHE A 150 -7.47 4.10 3.41
C PHE A 150 -8.34 5.10 4.17
N LEU A 151 -9.28 5.76 3.51
CA LEU A 151 -10.22 6.69 4.15
C LEU A 151 -11.02 6.00 5.27
N CYS A 152 -11.49 4.78 5.03
CA CYS A 152 -12.20 3.98 6.03
C CYS A 152 -11.34 3.72 7.27
N VAL A 153 -10.08 3.31 7.08
CA VAL A 153 -9.12 3.14 8.19
C VAL A 153 -8.95 4.42 8.98
N LEU A 154 -8.75 5.56 8.29
CA LEU A 154 -8.52 6.85 8.93
C LEU A 154 -9.73 7.37 9.71
N GLN A 155 -10.95 7.06 9.27
CA GLN A 155 -12.18 7.47 9.95
C GLN A 155 -12.60 6.56 11.09
N THR A 156 -12.22 5.28 11.04
CA THR A 156 -12.66 4.27 12.02
C THR A 156 -11.58 3.88 13.02
N ASP A 157 -10.40 4.54 12.94
CA ASP A 157 -9.17 4.15 13.63
C ASP A 157 -8.87 2.63 13.49
N GLY A 158 -9.22 2.09 12.33
CA GLY A 158 -9.14 0.67 12.01
C GLY A 158 -7.77 0.23 11.52
N GLN A 159 -7.74 -0.96 10.93
CA GLN A 159 -6.58 -1.55 10.27
C GLN A 159 -7.00 -2.20 8.96
N LEU A 160 -6.13 -2.14 7.95
CA LEU A 160 -6.36 -2.84 6.68
C LEU A 160 -6.36 -4.35 6.89
N ALA A 161 -7.31 -5.05 6.26
CA ALA A 161 -7.28 -6.49 6.16
C ALA A 161 -6.24 -6.92 5.12
N LEU A 162 -5.03 -7.28 5.56
CA LEU A 162 -3.88 -7.53 4.66
C LEU A 162 -3.82 -8.95 4.10
N ASN A 163 -4.64 -9.87 4.60
CA ASN A 163 -4.66 -11.24 4.12
C ASN A 163 -5.33 -11.30 2.74
N VAL A 164 -4.55 -11.68 1.73
CA VAL A 164 -4.94 -11.74 0.30
C VAL A 164 -6.20 -12.60 0.04
N ASN A 165 -6.56 -13.49 0.97
CA ASN A 165 -7.68 -14.41 0.86
C ASN A 165 -8.78 -14.18 1.92
N GLU A 166 -8.78 -13.08 2.67
CA GLU A 166 -9.90 -12.76 3.57
C GLU A 166 -11.11 -12.34 2.73
N PRO A 167 -12.16 -13.18 2.62
CA PRO A 167 -13.27 -12.85 1.76
C PRO A 167 -14.19 -11.86 2.49
N GLY A 168 -14.61 -10.81 1.78
CA GLY A 168 -15.82 -10.06 2.12
C GLY A 168 -15.68 -8.83 3.00
N TYR A 169 -14.50 -8.48 3.50
CA TYR A 169 -14.25 -7.21 4.20
C TYR A 169 -12.83 -6.70 3.91
N ASP A 170 -12.64 -5.40 4.07
CA ASP A 170 -11.43 -4.69 3.63
C ASP A 170 -10.71 -4.02 4.81
N VAL A 171 -11.44 -3.71 5.88
CA VAL A 171 -10.95 -3.03 7.09
C VAL A 171 -11.51 -3.70 8.35
N ILE A 172 -10.71 -3.79 9.40
CA ILE A 172 -11.15 -4.14 10.75
C ILE A 172 -11.16 -2.84 11.57
N GLY A 173 -12.34 -2.40 12.00
CA GLY A 173 -12.48 -1.17 12.80
C GLY A 173 -11.84 -1.30 14.19
N ALA A 174 -11.61 -0.18 14.88
CA ALA A 174 -11.03 -0.18 16.23
C ALA A 174 -11.85 -1.01 17.25
N ASN A 175 -13.15 -1.16 17.00
CA ASN A 175 -14.08 -1.97 17.80
C ASN A 175 -14.09 -3.46 17.40
N GLY A 176 -13.22 -3.88 16.47
CA GLY A 176 -13.13 -5.25 15.95
C GLY A 176 -14.16 -5.62 14.89
N ARG A 177 -15.07 -4.70 14.52
CA ARG A 177 -16.07 -4.95 13.47
C ARG A 177 -15.40 -5.02 12.10
N LYS A 178 -15.88 -5.94 11.27
CA LYS A 178 -15.40 -6.14 9.90
C LYS A 178 -16.16 -5.23 8.94
N ILE A 179 -15.45 -4.42 8.19
CA ILE A 179 -16.03 -3.38 7.34
C ILE A 179 -15.72 -3.70 5.88
N SER A 180 -16.73 -3.85 5.03
CA SER A 180 -16.52 -3.85 3.58
C SER A 180 -16.66 -2.46 3.00
N VAL A 181 -15.67 -2.05 2.22
CA VAL A 181 -15.58 -0.75 1.59
C VAL A 181 -16.07 -0.84 0.15
N LYS A 182 -16.85 0.14 -0.28
CA LYS A 182 -17.32 0.25 -1.67
C LYS A 182 -17.14 1.68 -2.14
N THR A 183 -16.25 1.87 -3.12
CA THR A 183 -16.02 3.18 -3.73
C THR A 183 -16.60 3.24 -5.12
N THR A 184 -17.30 4.33 -5.46
CA THR A 184 -17.78 4.58 -6.82
C THR A 184 -17.52 6.01 -7.26
N ALA A 185 -17.19 6.20 -8.54
CA ALA A 185 -17.18 7.52 -9.19
C ALA A 185 -18.42 7.74 -10.08
N GLN A 186 -19.35 6.78 -10.11
CA GLN A 186 -20.54 6.89 -10.93
C GLN A 186 -21.56 7.84 -10.28
N ALA A 187 -22.23 8.63 -11.12
CA ALA A 187 -23.34 9.48 -10.70
C ALA A 187 -24.70 8.75 -10.68
N SER A 188 -24.80 7.63 -11.39
CA SER A 188 -26.00 6.81 -11.54
C SER A 188 -25.62 5.34 -11.75
N GLY A 189 -26.59 4.43 -11.66
CA GLY A 189 -26.37 2.99 -11.77
C GLY A 189 -26.38 2.31 -10.39
N PHE A 190 -25.63 1.22 -10.25
CA PHE A 190 -25.68 0.37 -9.06
C PHE A 190 -24.28 0.10 -8.50
N ILE A 191 -24.17 0.09 -7.18
CA ILE A 191 -23.02 -0.43 -6.46
C ILE A 191 -23.28 -1.91 -6.16
N PRO A 192 -22.51 -2.83 -6.76
CA PRO A 192 -22.68 -4.25 -6.51
C PRO A 192 -22.05 -4.65 -5.17
N ILE A 193 -22.79 -5.42 -4.38
CA ILE A 193 -22.37 -6.03 -3.13
C ILE A 193 -22.49 -7.54 -3.30
N ASN A 194 -21.38 -8.28 -3.13
CA ASN A 194 -21.37 -9.72 -3.37
C ASN A 194 -22.11 -10.48 -2.25
N ARG A 195 -23.19 -11.18 -2.60
CA ARG A 195 -24.03 -11.93 -1.67
C ARG A 195 -23.30 -13.11 -1.03
N ASN A 196 -22.36 -13.72 -1.76
CA ASN A 196 -21.62 -14.89 -1.29
C ASN A 196 -20.69 -14.55 -0.12
N THR A 197 -20.26 -13.30 -0.02
CA THR A 197 -19.33 -12.84 1.02
C THR A 197 -19.98 -11.83 1.97
N PHE A 198 -21.25 -11.50 1.78
CA PHE A 198 -21.95 -10.48 2.56
C PHE A 198 -22.02 -10.81 4.06
N HIS A 199 -22.14 -12.09 4.40
CA HIS A 199 -22.16 -12.57 5.78
C HIS A 199 -20.81 -12.46 6.51
N LEU A 200 -19.73 -12.10 5.80
CA LEU A 200 -18.37 -12.02 6.34
C LEU A 200 -18.01 -10.63 6.87
N CYS A 201 -18.80 -9.60 6.56
CA CYS A 201 -18.67 -8.28 7.14
C CYS A 201 -19.80 -7.98 8.14
N ASP A 202 -19.58 -6.98 8.98
CA ASP A 202 -20.56 -6.42 9.91
C ASP A 202 -21.12 -5.11 9.35
N ASP A 203 -20.24 -4.26 8.83
CA ASP A 203 -20.57 -2.93 8.31
C ASP A 203 -20.27 -2.79 6.82
N LEU A 204 -20.95 -1.81 6.21
CA LEU A 204 -20.60 -1.25 4.91
C LEU A 204 -20.09 0.17 5.09
N PHE A 205 -19.03 0.51 4.35
CA PHE A 205 -18.50 1.86 4.24
C PHE A 205 -18.49 2.26 2.76
N ILE A 206 -19.42 3.13 2.38
CA ILE A 206 -19.62 3.51 0.98
C ILE A 206 -19.11 4.92 0.75
N VAL A 207 -18.25 5.05 -0.25
CA VAL A 207 -17.60 6.31 -0.63
C VAL A 207 -17.94 6.64 -2.07
N GLN A 208 -18.35 7.88 -2.31
CA GLN A 208 -18.54 8.41 -3.65
C GLN A 208 -17.45 9.43 -3.98
N TYR A 209 -16.72 9.20 -5.07
CA TYR A 209 -15.83 10.20 -5.66
C TYR A 209 -16.63 11.09 -6.61
N LYS A 210 -16.78 12.37 -6.27
CA LYS A 210 -17.53 13.35 -7.06
C LYS A 210 -16.97 14.75 -6.85
N ASN A 211 -16.89 15.53 -7.93
CA ASN A 211 -16.37 16.90 -7.93
C ASN A 211 -14.98 16.98 -7.26
N GLU A 212 -14.08 16.07 -7.65
CA GLU A 212 -12.70 16.02 -7.17
C GLU A 212 -12.54 15.76 -5.66
N ALA A 213 -13.58 15.22 -5.01
CA ALA A 213 -13.57 14.89 -3.60
C ALA A 213 -14.21 13.52 -3.33
N PHE A 214 -13.71 12.86 -2.27
CA PHE A 214 -14.32 11.65 -1.71
C PHE A 214 -15.34 12.02 -0.64
N HIS A 215 -16.56 11.52 -0.79
CA HIS A 215 -17.66 11.73 0.14
C HIS A 215 -18.08 10.40 0.72
N VAL A 216 -18.05 10.27 2.04
CA VAL A 216 -18.63 9.09 2.70
C VAL A 216 -20.14 9.27 2.70
N VAL A 217 -20.81 8.40 1.94
CA VAL A 217 -22.27 8.47 1.74
C VAL A 217 -23.01 7.50 2.66
N TYR A 218 -22.31 6.51 3.21
CA TYR A 218 -22.86 5.60 4.20
C TYR A 218 -21.75 4.95 5.02
N PHE A 219 -21.96 4.85 6.32
CA PHE A 219 -21.19 3.98 7.21
C PHE A 219 -22.11 3.42 8.29
N GLY A 220 -22.22 2.09 8.38
CA GLY A 220 -23.04 1.44 9.39
C GLY A 220 -23.37 -0.01 9.07
N ASP A 221 -24.33 -0.55 9.81
CA ASP A 221 -24.70 -1.97 9.76
C ASP A 221 -25.19 -2.41 8.37
N LYS A 222 -24.59 -3.47 7.84
CA LYS A 222 -24.86 -3.94 6.49
C LYS A 222 -26.34 -4.24 6.22
N GLU A 223 -27.10 -4.68 7.24
CA GLU A 223 -28.49 -5.11 7.05
C GLU A 223 -29.41 -3.95 6.67
N HIS A 224 -29.14 -2.74 7.18
CA HIS A 224 -29.92 -1.54 6.84
C HIS A 224 -29.83 -1.19 5.35
N ILE A 225 -28.70 -1.47 4.70
CA ILE A 225 -28.53 -1.19 3.27
C ILE A 225 -29.27 -2.19 2.38
N VAL A 226 -29.44 -3.44 2.82
CA VAL A 226 -30.06 -4.50 2.02
C VAL A 226 -31.50 -4.12 1.66
N GLU A 227 -32.22 -3.45 2.57
CA GLU A 227 -33.58 -2.95 2.34
C GLU A 227 -33.68 -1.97 1.17
N HIS A 228 -32.59 -1.29 0.83
CA HIS A 228 -32.51 -0.34 -0.27
C HIS A 228 -31.94 -0.94 -1.57
N CYS A 229 -31.44 -2.17 -1.50
CA CYS A 229 -30.89 -2.91 -2.63
C CYS A 229 -31.96 -3.70 -3.38
N ARG A 230 -31.74 -3.93 -4.67
CA ARG A 230 -32.41 -5.02 -5.38
C ARG A 230 -31.51 -6.26 -5.39
N ALA A 231 -32.10 -7.44 -5.28
CA ALA A 231 -31.35 -8.68 -5.51
C ALA A 231 -31.24 -8.93 -7.02
N TYR A 232 -30.02 -9.14 -7.52
CA TYR A 232 -29.76 -9.47 -8.92
C TYR A 232 -28.66 -10.52 -9.00
N ASP A 233 -28.98 -11.73 -9.45
CA ASP A 233 -28.07 -12.88 -9.47
C ASP A 233 -27.28 -13.05 -8.13
N LYS A 234 -25.96 -12.93 -8.16
CA LYS A 234 -25.06 -13.09 -7.00
C LYS A 234 -24.77 -11.77 -6.28
N THR A 235 -25.45 -10.67 -6.61
CA THR A 235 -25.21 -9.35 -6.01
C THR A 235 -26.48 -8.74 -5.40
N TYR A 236 -26.28 -7.98 -4.32
CA TYR A 236 -27.20 -6.92 -3.95
C TYR A 236 -26.76 -5.67 -4.70
N GLU A 237 -27.68 -5.04 -5.42
CA GLU A 237 -27.41 -3.85 -6.21
C GLU A 237 -28.04 -2.64 -5.54
N LEU A 238 -27.19 -1.79 -4.97
CA LEU A 238 -27.59 -0.53 -4.35
C LEU A 238 -27.61 0.58 -5.39
N ASP A 239 -28.77 1.18 -5.62
CA ASP A 239 -28.91 2.30 -6.55
C ASP A 239 -28.20 3.54 -6.04
N VAL A 240 -27.27 4.08 -6.83
CA VAL A 240 -26.47 5.26 -6.49
C VAL A 240 -27.36 6.48 -6.19
N SER A 241 -28.51 6.61 -6.85
CA SER A 241 -29.44 7.71 -6.61
C SER A 241 -30.08 7.68 -5.22
N LYS A 242 -30.12 6.51 -4.57
CA LYS A 242 -30.64 6.34 -3.21
C LYS A 242 -29.62 6.71 -2.13
N LEU A 243 -28.33 6.81 -2.46
CA LEU A 243 -27.27 7.16 -1.50
C LEU A 243 -27.50 8.53 -0.85
N ASN A 244 -28.00 9.51 -1.61
CA ASN A 244 -28.33 10.84 -1.09
C ASN A 244 -29.51 10.84 -0.09
N LYS A 245 -30.24 9.74 0.04
CA LYS A 245 -31.37 9.58 0.98
C LYS A 245 -30.97 8.83 2.26
N LEU A 246 -29.79 8.19 2.27
CA LEU A 246 -29.27 7.45 3.42
C LEU A 246 -28.51 8.35 4.42
N THR A 247 -28.25 9.60 4.03
CA THR A 247 -27.59 10.63 4.85
C THR A 247 -28.55 11.42 5.76
N MET A 248 -29.74 10.89 6.06
CA MET A 248 -30.68 11.44 7.04
C MET A 248 -30.65 10.67 8.35
#